data_AF-R0GS19-F1
#
_entry.id   AF-R0GS19-F1
#
_cell.length_a   1.000
_cell.length_b   1.000
_cell.length_c   1.000
_cell.angle_alpha   90.00
_cell.angle_beta   90.00
_cell.angle_gamma   90.00
#
_symmetry.space_group_name_H-M   'P 1'
#
loop_
_entity.id
_entity.type
_entity.pdbx_description
1 polymer ?
#
loop_
_entity_poly.entity_id
_entity_poly.type
_entity_poly.pdbx_seq_one_letter_code
_entity_poly.pdbx_strand_id
1 'polypeptide(L)'
;MGSKTIVSMILVVCLCAATFVTQGAAQVKLPPLSPGLFPPGSPIDLVKCWTSLFNVEGCVLQISKSIFSGKFENVEGACCKAFSTVDANCWPHMFPLNPFFPPLLKDNCARINSNSPTHT
;
A
#
# COMPACT_ATOMS: atom_id res chain seq x y z
N MET A 1 -29.46 -30.66 -16.77
CA MET A 1 -29.61 -29.49 -15.88
C MET A 1 -28.23 -28.82 -15.77
N GLY A 2 -27.85 -27.96 -16.72
CA GLY A 2 -26.48 -27.42 -16.76
C GLY A 2 -26.26 -26.29 -17.76
N SER A 3 -26.93 -26.34 -18.92
CA SER A 3 -26.85 -25.26 -19.92
C SER A 3 -27.43 -23.92 -19.42
N LYS A 4 -28.57 -23.95 -18.71
CA LYS A 4 -29.23 -22.74 -18.18
C LYS A 4 -28.35 -21.99 -17.15
N THR A 5 -27.57 -22.74 -16.37
CA THR A 5 -26.67 -22.19 -15.34
C THR A 5 -25.42 -21.58 -15.96
N ILE A 6 -24.89 -22.19 -17.04
CA ILE A 6 -23.74 -21.68 -17.79
C ILE A 6 -24.10 -20.40 -18.53
N VAL A 7 -25.26 -20.36 -19.20
CA VAL A 7 -25.74 -19.15 -19.88
C VAL A 7 -25.97 -18.00 -18.90
N SER A 8 -26.50 -18.30 -17.71
CA SER A 8 -26.69 -17.31 -16.64
C SER A 8 -25.36 -16.74 -16.13
N MET A 9 -24.37 -17.60 -15.87
CA MET A 9 -23.02 -17.17 -15.47
C MET A 9 -22.35 -16.28 -16.52
N ILE A 10 -22.45 -16.64 -17.80
CA ILE A 10 -21.87 -15.86 -18.90
C ILE A 10 -22.54 -14.47 -18.99
N LEU A 11 -23.87 -14.41 -18.85
CA LEU A 11 -24.62 -13.14 -18.85
C LEU A 11 -24.21 -12.22 -17.68
N VAL A 12 -24.02 -12.78 -16.49
CA VAL A 12 -23.57 -12.03 -15.30
C VAL A 12 -22.16 -11.47 -15.53
N VAL A 13 -21.22 -12.29 -16.02
CA VAL A 13 -19.84 -11.86 -16.29
C VAL A 13 -19.78 -10.74 -17.34
N CYS A 14 -20.56 -10.85 -18.42
CA CYS A 14 -20.64 -9.82 -19.46
C CYS A 14 -21.21 -8.49 -18.93
N LEU A 15 -22.23 -8.54 -18.07
CA LEU A 15 -22.78 -7.33 -17.42
C LEU A 15 -21.73 -6.65 -16.52
N CYS A 16 -20.97 -7.42 -15.75
CA CYS A 16 -19.92 -6.89 -14.89
C CYS A 16 -18.79 -6.22 -15.70
N ALA A 17 -18.38 -6.82 -16.82
CA ALA A 17 -17.35 -6.26 -17.68
C ALA A 17 -17.75 -4.89 -18.25
N ALA A 18 -19.02 -4.71 -18.65
CA ALA A 18 -19.52 -3.43 -19.15
C ALA A 18 -19.50 -2.31 -18.10
N THR A 19 -19.67 -2.64 -16.81
CA THR A 19 -19.58 -1.62 -15.74
C THR A 19 -18.16 -1.12 -15.49
N PHE A 20 -17.13 -1.94 -15.71
CA PHE A 20 -15.74 -1.51 -15.54
C PHE A 20 -15.27 -0.55 -16.64
N VAL A 21 -15.82 -0.66 -17.86
CA VAL A 21 -15.42 0.17 -19.01
C VAL A 21 -15.96 1.60 -18.90
N THR A 22 -17.13 1.82 -18.31
CA THR A 22 -17.75 3.15 -18.21
C THR A 22 -17.16 4.03 -17.09
N GLN A 23 -16.50 3.44 -16.09
CA GLN A 23 -15.90 4.20 -14.97
C GLN A 23 -14.54 4.84 -15.29
N GLY A 24 -14.04 4.73 -16.53
CA GLY A 24 -12.72 5.22 -16.93
C GLY A 24 -12.58 6.74 -17.17
N ALA A 25 -13.64 7.56 -17.06
CA ALA A 25 -13.56 8.99 -17.42
C ALA A 25 -14.29 9.97 -16.49
N ALA A 26 -14.75 9.55 -15.31
CA ALA A 26 -15.33 10.46 -14.32
C ALA A 26 -14.52 10.37 -13.03
N GLN A 27 -13.75 11.42 -12.79
CA GLN A 27 -13.32 11.95 -11.48
C GLN A 27 -13.64 11.00 -10.32
N VAL A 28 -12.61 10.50 -9.64
CA VAL A 28 -12.71 9.85 -8.33
C VAL A 28 -13.38 10.84 -7.37
N LYS A 29 -14.71 10.92 -7.39
CA LYS A 29 -15.51 11.56 -6.37
C LYS A 29 -15.59 10.54 -5.27
N LEU A 30 -14.55 10.55 -4.44
CA LEU A 30 -14.49 9.78 -3.22
C LEU A 30 -15.82 10.06 -2.48
N PRO A 31 -16.66 9.05 -2.19
CA PRO A 31 -17.82 9.24 -1.33
C PRO A 31 -17.34 9.91 -0.04
N PRO A 32 -18.19 10.70 0.66
CA PRO A 32 -17.77 11.44 1.85
C PRO A 32 -17.06 10.46 2.78
N LEU A 33 -15.74 10.61 2.79
CA LEU A 33 -14.80 9.73 3.44
C LEU A 33 -15.13 9.79 4.92
N SER A 34 -15.29 8.62 5.52
CA SER A 34 -15.68 8.42 6.91
C SER A 34 -15.07 9.49 7.82
N PRO A 35 -15.87 10.20 8.63
CA PRO A 35 -15.37 11.26 9.50
C PRO A 35 -14.41 10.63 10.53
N GLY A 36 -13.11 10.76 10.29
CA GLY A 36 -12.07 10.37 11.24
C GLY A 36 -10.89 9.55 10.71
N LEU A 37 -10.93 8.99 9.49
CA LEU A 37 -9.80 8.18 9.01
C LEU A 37 -8.69 8.99 8.32
N PHE A 38 -9.00 10.20 7.86
CA PHE A 38 -8.04 11.07 7.18
C PHE A 38 -8.17 12.49 7.70
N PRO A 39 -7.06 13.14 8.14
CA PRO A 39 -7.10 14.51 8.58
C PRO A 39 -7.55 15.44 7.43
N PRO A 40 -8.38 16.47 7.72
CA PRO A 40 -8.82 17.43 6.71
C PRO A 40 -7.65 18.33 6.33
N GLY A 41 -7.10 18.15 5.13
CA GLY A 41 -6.06 19.04 4.62
C GLY A 41 -5.21 18.40 3.53
N SER A 42 -5.38 18.91 2.31
CA SER A 42 -4.66 18.61 1.06
C SER A 42 -4.97 17.26 0.39
N PRO A 43 -5.09 17.22 -0.95
CA PRO A 43 -5.02 15.97 -1.70
C PRO A 43 -3.58 15.49 -1.64
N ILE A 44 -3.20 14.81 -0.56
CA ILE A 44 -1.96 14.06 -0.52
C ILE A 44 -2.06 13.00 -1.60
N ASP A 45 -1.16 13.11 -2.56
CA ASP A 45 -1.00 12.10 -3.60
C ASP A 45 -0.40 10.86 -2.95
N LEU A 46 -1.28 9.94 -2.55
CA LEU A 46 -0.90 8.70 -1.89
C LEU A 46 0.06 7.90 -2.79
N VAL A 47 -0.12 7.94 -4.12
CA VAL A 47 0.79 7.26 -5.06
C VAL A 47 2.20 7.82 -4.90
N LYS A 48 2.34 9.14 -4.78
CA LYS A 48 3.63 9.79 -4.52
C LYS A 48 4.26 9.35 -3.20
N CYS A 49 3.46 9.16 -2.15
CA CYS A 49 3.92 8.67 -0.85
C CYS A 49 4.48 7.22 -0.90
N TRP A 50 3.91 6.37 -1.75
CA TRP A 50 4.37 4.99 -1.93
C TRP A 50 5.44 4.83 -3.03
N THR A 51 5.67 5.86 -3.86
CA THR A 51 6.54 5.77 -5.04
C THR A 51 7.94 5.25 -4.72
N SER A 52 8.55 5.75 -3.63
CA SER A 52 9.89 5.27 -3.24
C SER A 52 9.91 3.76 -2.93
N LEU A 53 8.83 3.25 -2.32
CA LEU A 53 8.69 1.84 -1.98
C LEU A 53 8.44 0.98 -3.22
N PHE A 54 7.69 1.48 -4.20
CA PHE A 54 7.45 0.78 -5.47
C PHE A 54 8.71 0.66 -6.33
N ASN A 55 9.66 1.59 -6.18
CA ASN A 55 10.94 1.53 -6.88
C ASN A 55 11.87 0.41 -6.37
N VAL A 56 11.55 -0.21 -5.24
CA VAL A 56 12.26 -1.37 -4.71
C VAL A 56 11.36 -2.60 -4.82
N GLU A 57 11.77 -3.54 -5.66
CA GLU A 57 11.03 -4.78 -5.89
C GLU A 57 10.74 -5.49 -4.57
N GLY A 58 9.48 -5.87 -4.37
CA GLY A 58 9.04 -6.57 -3.17
C GLY A 58 8.97 -5.75 -1.88
N CYS A 59 9.44 -4.49 -1.84
CA CYS A 59 9.47 -3.71 -0.59
C CYS A 59 8.08 -3.48 0.02
N VAL A 60 7.08 -3.16 -0.82
CA VAL A 60 5.69 -3.04 -0.35
C VAL A 60 5.17 -4.36 0.23
N LEU A 61 5.57 -5.50 -0.34
CA LEU A 61 5.22 -6.82 0.18
C LEU A 61 5.94 -7.14 1.50
N GLN A 62 7.21 -6.74 1.64
CA GLN A 62 7.96 -6.89 2.90
C GLN A 62 7.31 -6.06 4.01
N ILE A 63 6.92 -4.82 3.71
CA ILE A 63 6.20 -3.93 4.64
C ILE A 63 4.86 -4.53 5.02
N SER A 64 4.04 -4.97 4.05
CA SER A 64 2.73 -5.54 4.34
C SER A 64 2.84 -6.80 5.20
N LYS A 65 3.76 -7.72 4.88
CA LYS A 65 4.06 -8.89 5.71
C LYS A 65 4.49 -8.48 7.12
N SER A 66 5.26 -7.42 7.27
CA SER A 66 5.71 -6.93 8.58
C SER A 66 4.54 -6.37 9.41
N ILE A 67 3.60 -5.67 8.77
CA ILE A 67 2.38 -5.18 9.42
C ILE A 67 1.54 -6.36 9.94
N PHE A 68 1.29 -7.37 9.09
CA PHE A 68 0.43 -8.50 9.45
C PHE A 68 1.07 -9.48 10.43
N SER A 69 2.38 -9.70 10.35
CA SER A 69 3.10 -10.61 11.24
C SER A 69 3.58 -9.95 12.53
N GLY A 70 3.69 -8.62 12.56
CA GLY A 70 4.35 -7.87 13.63
C GLY A 70 5.87 -8.10 13.71
N LYS A 71 6.47 -8.73 12.69
CA LYS A 71 7.89 -9.07 12.63
C LYS A 71 8.57 -8.39 11.45
N PHE A 72 9.83 -8.00 11.62
CA PHE A 72 10.61 -7.29 10.59
C PHE A 72 11.71 -8.15 9.94
N GLU A 73 11.73 -9.46 10.19
CA GLU A 73 12.77 -10.39 9.72
C GLU A 73 12.91 -10.45 8.19
N ASN A 74 11.83 -10.11 7.48
CA ASN A 74 11.78 -10.14 6.02
C ASN A 74 12.06 -8.77 5.37
N VAL A 75 12.37 -7.74 6.17
CA VAL A 75 12.67 -6.41 5.63
C VAL A 75 14.15 -6.34 5.30
N GLU A 76 14.44 -6.13 4.02
CA GLU A 76 15.81 -6.04 3.51
C GLU A 76 16.34 -4.60 3.55
N GLY A 77 17.67 -4.46 3.55
CA GLY A 77 18.35 -3.17 3.60
C GLY A 77 17.93 -2.21 2.48
N ALA A 78 17.69 -2.73 1.27
CA ALA A 78 17.20 -1.92 0.15
C ALA A 78 15.81 -1.33 0.42
N CYS A 79 14.90 -2.13 0.98
CA CYS A 79 13.57 -1.67 1.37
C CYS A 79 13.64 -0.66 2.52
N CYS A 80 14.52 -0.91 3.51
CA CYS A 80 14.79 0.04 4.58
C CYS A 80 15.30 1.40 4.08
N LYS A 81 16.20 1.39 3.09
CA LYS A 81 16.68 2.61 2.44
C LYS A 81 15.53 3.36 1.76
N ALA A 82 14.70 2.67 0.98
CA ALA A 82 13.53 3.29 0.36
C ALA A 82 12.55 3.85 1.41
N PHE A 83 12.24 3.08 2.44
CA PHE A 83 11.37 3.51 3.54
C PHE A 83 11.86 4.77 4.23
N SER A 84 13.18 4.91 4.41
CA SER A 84 13.78 6.10 5.03
C SER A 84 13.62 7.39 4.22
N THR A 85 13.32 7.29 2.92
CA THR A 85 13.14 8.44 2.02
C THR A 85 11.69 8.89 1.90
N VAL A 86 10.74 8.17 2.50
CA VAL A 86 9.33 8.55 2.52
C VAL A 86 9.15 9.79 3.39
N ASP A 87 8.41 10.77 2.86
CA ASP A 87 8.16 12.04 3.53
C ASP A 87 7.35 11.85 4.83
N ALA A 88 7.67 12.61 5.87
CA ALA A 88 7.01 12.48 7.17
C ALA A 88 5.51 12.78 7.11
N ASN A 89 5.08 13.65 6.19
CA ASN A 89 3.67 13.98 5.98
C ASN A 89 2.89 12.82 5.36
N CYS A 90 3.56 11.82 4.78
CA CYS A 90 2.91 10.65 4.22
C CYS A 90 2.48 9.64 5.28
N TRP A 91 3.16 9.57 6.43
CA TRP A 91 2.92 8.53 7.44
C TRP A 91 1.48 8.46 7.95
N PRO A 92 0.81 9.57 8.31
CA PRO A 92 -0.58 9.53 8.77
C PRO A 92 -1.55 8.99 7.72
N HIS A 93 -1.22 9.13 6.43
CA HIS A 93 -2.07 8.70 5.31
C HIS A 93 -1.77 7.26 4.88
N MET A 94 -0.53 6.80 5.04
CA MET A 94 -0.13 5.42 4.74
C MET A 94 -0.49 4.45 5.86
N PHE A 95 -0.42 4.89 7.12
CA PHE A 95 -0.63 4.06 8.31
C PHE A 95 -1.69 4.65 9.27
N PRO A 96 -2.92 4.94 8.80
CA PRO A 96 -3.95 5.57 9.62
C PRO A 96 -4.36 4.72 10.83
N LEU A 97 -4.28 3.39 10.71
CA LEU A 97 -4.66 2.44 11.76
C LEU A 97 -3.49 2.02 12.66
N ASN A 98 -2.25 2.38 12.31
CA ASN A 98 -1.07 1.96 13.07
C ASN A 98 0.04 3.03 13.04
N PRO A 99 -0.12 4.13 13.79
CA PRO A 99 0.84 5.23 13.82
C PRO A 99 2.21 4.84 14.40
N PHE A 100 2.31 3.71 15.10
CA PHE A 100 3.55 3.20 15.68
C PHE A 100 4.38 2.39 14.68
N PHE A 101 3.81 1.97 13.55
CA PHE A 101 4.53 1.15 12.58
C PHE A 101 5.74 1.88 11.95
N PRO A 102 5.60 3.12 11.44
CA PRO A 102 6.76 3.83 10.87
C PRO A 102 7.96 3.98 11.80
N PRO A 103 7.81 4.43 13.07
CA PRO A 103 8.95 4.50 13.97
C PRO A 103 9.56 3.11 14.28
N LEU A 104 8.74 2.09 14.51
CA LEU A 104 9.25 0.73 14.78
C LEU A 104 10.05 0.15 13.62
N LEU A 105 9.56 0.33 12.40
CA LEU A 105 10.26 -0.11 11.20
C LEU A 105 11.57 0.67 11.02
N LYS A 106 11.56 1.99 11.29
CA LYS A 106 12.76 2.83 11.22
C LYS A 106 13.85 2.36 12.19
N ASP A 107 13.48 2.02 13.42
CA ASP A 107 14.41 1.49 14.43
C ASP A 107 14.99 0.13 13.99
N ASN A 108 14.16 -0.74 13.42
CA ASN A 108 14.62 -2.01 12.87
C ASN A 108 15.63 -1.80 11.73
N CYS A 109 15.31 -0.89 10.81
CA CYS A 109 16.19 -0.52 9.70
C CYS A 109 17.53 0.07 10.14
N ALA A 110 17.56 0.85 11.23
CA ALA A 110 18.83 1.32 11.80
C ALA A 110 19.73 0.17 12.28
N ARG A 111 19.14 -0.90 12.84
CA ARG A 111 19.89 -2.11 13.24
C ARG A 111 20.40 -2.89 12.03
N ILE A 112 19.60 -3.02 10.97
CA ILE A 112 20.04 -3.68 9.71
C ILE A 112 21.23 -2.94 9.11
N ASN A 113 21.17 -1.60 9.05
CA ASN A 113 22.27 -0.78 8.53
C ASN A 113 23.55 -0.89 9.37
N SER A 114 23.43 -1.07 10.69
CA SER A 114 24.57 -1.25 11.59
C SER A 114 25.21 -2.64 11.46
N ASN A 115 24.42 -3.64 11.09
CA ASN A 115 24.86 -5.03 10.91
C ASN A 115 25.28 -5.35 9.47
N SER A 116 25.10 -4.42 8.53
CA SER A 116 25.58 -4.58 7.17
C SER A 116 27.11 -4.57 7.19
N PRO A 117 27.78 -5.67 6.76
CA PRO A 117 29.23 -5.69 6.73
C PRO A 117 29.68 -4.59 5.79
N THR A 118 30.52 -3.70 6.29
CA THR A 118 31.19 -2.67 5.51
C THR A 118 32.04 -3.40 4.47
N HIS A 119 31.49 -3.63 3.28
CA HIS A 119 32.27 -4.13 2.16
C HIS A 119 33.11 -2.95 1.65
N THR A 120 34.31 -2.87 2.21
CA THR A 120 35.44 -2.06 1.73
C THR A 120 35.67 -2.27 0.23
#